data_AF-A0A5B6YST8-F1
#
_entry.id   AF-A0A5B6YST8-F1
#
_cell.length_a   1.000
_cell.length_b   1.000
_cell.length_c   1.000
_cell.angle_alpha   90.00
_cell.angle_beta   90.00
_cell.angle_gamma   90.00
#
_symmetry.space_group_name_H-M   'P 1'
#
loop_
_entity.id
_entity.type
_entity.pdbx_description
1 polymer ?
#
loop_
_entity_poly.entity_id
_entity_poly.type
_entity_poly.pdbx_seq_one_letter_code
_entity_poly.pdbx_strand_id
1 'polypeptide(L)'
;NDRQNPLVWQPARPQLLLPVVTGQPRRLFRGRESRERVENHYKKTEREEKFYLSYGMAFLSSNKHFIGGMVGTSIVLSPKAMKFSSRSVVRFLLVFSIFFIPNELLIVQAFTGTYGINYGRIADNIPSPDKVATLLRAAKIKNVRIYDADHSVLNAFSGTGLELEIGLPNGYLKNMSANADHALSWVKENVEAFLPETRIRGIAIGNEVLGGGDQGLWGDLLGAAKNIYNATKELQLTDLIQISTAHSQAVFDHSYPPSSCIFRENIVQYMKPLLEFFSQIGSPFCLNAYPFLAYMGNTDEIDINYALFQSNQGIYDQKTDLHYDNMLDAQIDAAYAALEVAGFKEMEVIVTETGWASNGDQNEAAATVNNARTYNYNLRKRLAKRKGTPMRPKMVLKAYVFAVFNEDLKPGPASERNFGLFKPDGSISYDIGFAGLKSSSAASSLLSLKDIQTRGWSGSYSLVLLTACASILLLFL
;
A
#
# COMPACT_ATOMS: atom_id res chain seq x y z
N ASN A 1 -24.76 7.31 5.77
CA ASN A 1 -24.57 8.74 6.06
C ASN A 1 -23.50 9.29 5.14
N ASP A 2 -23.97 10.07 4.17
CA ASP A 2 -23.29 11.16 3.47
C ASP A 2 -21.79 11.01 3.20
N ARG A 3 -21.45 10.26 2.15
CA ARG A 3 -20.34 10.68 1.29
C ARG A 3 -20.80 11.95 0.59
N GLN A 4 -20.52 13.11 1.19
CA GLN A 4 -20.53 14.37 0.46
C GLN A 4 -19.68 14.18 -0.79
N ASN A 5 -20.26 14.58 -1.93
CA ASN A 5 -19.64 14.64 -3.24
C ASN A 5 -18.13 14.91 -3.09
N PRO A 6 -17.22 13.99 -3.45
CA PRO A 6 -15.80 14.24 -3.28
C PRO A 6 -15.51 15.54 -4.02
N LEU A 7 -15.05 16.55 -3.28
CA LEU A 7 -14.62 17.82 -3.84
C LEU A 7 -13.50 17.51 -4.82
N VAL A 8 -13.91 17.32 -6.07
CA VAL A 8 -13.44 17.93 -7.30
C VAL A 8 -11.93 18.04 -7.35
N TRP A 9 -11.34 17.44 -8.38
CA TRP A 9 -10.02 17.85 -8.86
C TRP A 9 -10.13 19.35 -9.21
N GLN A 10 -9.80 20.21 -8.25
CA GLN A 10 -10.06 21.65 -8.37
C GLN A 10 -8.82 22.34 -8.95
N PRO A 11 -8.87 22.82 -10.20
CA PRO A 11 -7.88 23.77 -10.67
C PRO A 11 -8.02 25.07 -9.87
N ALA A 12 -6.88 25.64 -9.46
CA ALA A 12 -6.87 26.96 -8.83
C ALA A 12 -7.48 28.01 -9.79
N ARG A 13 -8.51 28.74 -9.34
CA ARG A 13 -8.99 29.92 -10.08
C ARG A 13 -7.91 31.01 -10.03
N PRO A 14 -7.43 31.54 -11.17
CA PRO A 14 -6.50 32.66 -11.14
C PRO A 14 -7.22 33.92 -10.65
N GLN A 15 -6.84 34.45 -9.49
CA GLN A 15 -7.10 35.84 -9.15
C GLN A 15 -6.15 36.72 -9.96
N LEU A 16 -6.69 37.38 -10.98
CA LEU A 16 -5.98 38.42 -11.73
C LEU A 16 -5.68 39.61 -10.80
N LEU A 17 -4.42 39.76 -10.42
CA LEU A 17 -3.85 41.04 -10.02
C LEU A 17 -2.65 41.31 -10.92
N LEU A 18 -2.87 42.11 -11.95
CA LEU A 18 -1.81 42.73 -12.74
C LEU A 18 -1.08 43.75 -11.87
N PRO A 19 0.24 43.87 -12.03
CA PRO A 19 0.72 45.13 -12.55
C PRO A 19 1.69 44.98 -13.72
N VAL A 20 1.52 45.93 -14.64
CA VAL A 20 2.30 46.24 -15.82
C VAL A 20 3.73 46.63 -15.45
N VAL A 21 4.74 45.97 -16.01
CA VAL A 21 6.05 46.59 -16.33
C VAL A 21 6.58 46.05 -17.66
N THR A 22 6.99 46.98 -18.50
CA THR A 22 7.46 46.87 -19.89
C THR A 22 8.96 46.54 -19.97
N GLY A 23 9.41 45.90 -21.07
CA GLY A 23 10.84 45.87 -21.43
C GLY A 23 11.28 44.76 -22.38
N GLN A 24 11.57 45.13 -23.64
CA GLN A 24 11.97 44.27 -24.77
C GLN A 24 13.47 43.80 -24.76
N PRO A 25 13.87 42.88 -25.68
CA PRO A 25 15.05 42.00 -25.54
C PRO A 25 16.30 42.42 -26.34
N ARG A 26 17.49 41.91 -25.99
CA ARG A 26 18.68 41.91 -26.88
C ARG A 26 19.55 40.64 -26.80
N ARG A 27 19.61 39.96 -27.96
CA ARG A 27 20.73 39.37 -28.73
C ARG A 27 21.87 38.58 -28.05
N LEU A 28 21.93 37.30 -28.43
CA LEU A 28 23.04 36.58 -29.11
C LEU A 28 24.47 37.12 -28.99
N PHE A 29 25.36 36.29 -28.41
CA PHE A 29 26.74 36.09 -28.90
C PHE A 29 27.17 34.62 -28.73
N ARG A 30 27.83 34.10 -29.77
CA ARG A 30 28.39 32.76 -29.92
C ARG A 30 29.90 32.93 -30.02
N GLY A 31 30.70 32.16 -29.29
CA GLY A 31 32.16 32.11 -29.52
C GLY A 31 32.98 31.42 -28.44
N ARG A 32 33.45 30.21 -28.77
CA ARG A 32 34.67 29.48 -28.32
C ARG A 32 35.26 29.80 -26.94
N GLU A 33 35.41 28.76 -26.11
CA GLU A 33 36.75 28.23 -25.83
C GLU A 33 36.70 26.82 -25.25
N SER A 34 37.56 25.97 -25.80
CA SER A 34 37.77 24.56 -25.50
C SER A 34 39.22 24.42 -25.07
N ARG A 35 39.46 24.05 -23.80
CA ARG A 35 40.64 23.37 -23.22
C ARG A 35 40.84 23.81 -21.76
N GLU A 36 39.99 23.32 -20.86
CA GLU A 36 40.27 23.32 -19.40
C GLU A 36 39.22 22.46 -18.67
N ARG A 37 39.23 21.13 -18.91
CA ARG A 37 38.29 20.24 -18.18
C ARG A 37 38.82 18.82 -17.94
N VAL A 38 40.13 18.67 -17.76
CA VAL A 38 40.75 17.39 -17.36
C VAL A 38 41.60 17.50 -16.08
N GLU A 39 41.87 18.71 -15.56
CA GLU A 39 42.72 18.88 -14.37
C GLU A 39 41.99 19.19 -13.05
N ASN A 40 40.65 19.34 -13.07
CA ASN A 40 39.85 19.60 -11.86
C ASN A 40 39.18 18.36 -11.25
N HIS A 41 39.46 17.15 -11.77
CA HIS A 41 38.91 15.91 -11.21
C HIS A 41 39.80 15.25 -10.15
N TYR A 42 41.06 15.67 -9.99
CA TYR A 42 42.01 15.09 -9.03
C TYR A 42 42.19 15.90 -7.73
N LYS A 43 41.63 17.11 -7.62
CA LYS A 43 41.69 17.94 -6.40
C LYS A 43 40.40 17.99 -5.57
N LYS A 44 39.33 17.31 -6.01
CA LYS A 44 38.03 17.28 -5.29
C LYS A 44 37.94 16.11 -4.28
N THR A 45 38.69 15.04 -4.50
CA THR A 45 38.70 13.83 -3.66
C THR A 45 39.45 13.99 -2.32
N GLU A 46 40.47 14.86 -2.24
CA GLU A 46 41.21 15.11 -0.97
C GLU A 46 40.48 16.05 0.02
N ARG A 47 39.51 16.85 -0.45
CA ARG A 47 38.69 17.72 0.42
C ARG A 47 37.50 16.99 1.04
N GLU A 48 37.03 15.90 0.42
CA GLU A 48 35.90 15.12 0.92
C GLU A 48 36.33 14.18 2.06
N GLU A 49 37.53 13.57 2.02
CA GLU A 49 38.03 12.71 3.11
C GLU A 49 38.28 13.45 4.44
N LYS A 50 38.69 14.73 4.39
CA LYS A 50 38.88 15.54 5.61
C LYS A 50 37.55 16.01 6.25
N PHE A 51 36.45 15.99 5.51
CA PHE A 51 35.14 16.40 6.04
C PHE A 51 34.49 15.29 6.88
N TYR A 52 34.68 14.02 6.50
CA TYR A 52 34.13 12.86 7.23
C TYR A 52 34.81 12.61 8.59
N LEU A 53 36.12 12.90 8.71
CA LEU A 53 36.85 12.79 9.99
C LEU A 53 36.46 13.88 11.02
N SER A 54 36.02 15.05 10.56
CA SER A 54 35.59 16.14 11.45
C SER A 54 34.18 15.94 12.01
N TYR A 55 33.27 15.29 11.26
CA TYR A 55 31.91 15.01 11.71
C TYR A 55 31.85 13.86 12.75
N GLY A 56 32.71 12.85 12.61
CA GLY A 56 32.82 11.76 13.59
C GLY A 56 33.29 12.22 14.98
N MET A 57 34.15 13.23 15.05
CA MET A 57 34.65 13.77 16.32
C MET A 57 33.69 14.77 16.98
N ALA A 58 32.83 15.45 16.20
CA ALA A 58 31.81 16.35 16.73
C ALA A 58 30.63 15.59 17.38
N PHE A 59 30.28 14.40 16.87
CA PHE A 59 29.21 13.57 17.42
C PHE A 59 29.54 12.98 18.80
N LEU A 60 30.83 12.74 19.09
CA LEU A 60 31.31 12.25 20.39
C LEU A 60 31.31 13.34 21.49
N SER A 61 31.14 14.62 21.14
CA SER A 61 31.10 15.72 22.12
C SER A 61 29.70 16.03 22.65
N SER A 62 28.63 15.56 21.99
CA SER A 62 27.25 15.98 22.29
C SER A 62 26.44 14.99 23.14
N ASN A 63 26.99 13.82 23.46
CA ASN A 63 26.32 12.79 24.28
C ASN A 63 27.03 12.57 25.63
N LYS A 64 27.13 13.63 26.45
CA LYS A 64 27.64 13.54 27.83
C LYS A 64 26.59 13.18 28.89
N HIS A 65 25.38 12.81 28.49
CA HIS A 65 24.32 12.37 29.42
C HIS A 65 23.82 10.98 29.06
N PHE A 66 24.67 9.96 29.13
CA PHE A 66 24.27 8.59 29.41
C PHE A 66 25.54 7.83 29.83
N ILE A 67 25.47 7.05 30.92
CA ILE A 67 26.57 6.41 31.67
C ILE A 67 27.13 7.30 32.81
N GLY A 68 26.28 7.55 33.80
CA GLY A 68 26.71 7.83 35.17
C GLY A 68 26.50 6.58 36.02
N GLY A 69 27.58 5.98 36.52
CA GLY A 69 27.53 4.95 37.56
C GLY A 69 28.32 3.69 37.26
N MET A 70 29.64 3.72 37.48
CA MET A 70 30.36 2.71 38.26
C MET A 70 31.83 3.11 38.42
N VAL A 71 32.16 3.46 39.66
CA VAL A 71 33.42 3.22 40.40
C VAL A 71 34.74 3.53 39.70
N GLY A 72 35.41 4.56 40.23
CA GLY A 72 36.78 4.90 39.90
C GLY A 72 37.77 3.78 40.16
N THR A 73 38.66 3.58 39.20
CA THR A 73 40.01 3.05 39.41
C THR A 73 40.89 3.65 38.32
N SER A 74 41.81 4.52 38.72
CA SER A 74 42.82 5.09 37.83
C SER A 74 43.82 4.00 37.46
N ILE A 75 43.64 3.37 36.29
CA ILE A 75 44.64 2.49 35.71
C ILE A 75 45.64 3.35 34.94
N VAL A 76 46.80 3.58 35.54
CA VAL A 76 47.97 4.13 34.85
C VAL A 76 48.49 3.05 33.89
N LEU A 77 48.19 3.17 32.60
CA LEU A 77 48.76 2.30 31.57
C LEU A 77 50.18 2.75 31.23
N SER A 78 51.16 1.93 31.62
CA SER A 78 52.55 2.00 31.14
C SER A 78 52.58 1.76 29.62
N PRO A 79 53.37 2.53 28.83
CA PRO A 79 53.47 2.36 27.38
C PRO A 79 54.34 1.14 27.05
N LYS A 80 53.79 -0.06 27.14
CA LYS A 80 54.33 -1.22 26.42
C LYS A 80 53.44 -1.47 25.22
N ALA A 81 54.03 -1.24 24.04
CA ALA A 81 53.40 -1.43 22.74
C ALA A 81 52.80 -2.83 22.62
N MET A 82 51.48 -2.92 22.77
CA MET A 82 50.72 -4.13 22.51
C MET A 82 50.59 -4.27 20.99
N LYS A 83 51.47 -5.09 20.38
CA LYS A 83 51.39 -5.44 18.97
C LYS A 83 50.16 -6.33 18.75
N PHE A 84 49.01 -5.71 18.46
CA PHE A 84 47.88 -6.46 17.92
C PHE A 84 48.24 -6.93 16.51
N SER A 85 48.19 -8.24 16.28
CA SER A 85 48.32 -8.77 14.91
C SER A 85 47.18 -8.22 14.05
N SER A 86 47.44 -7.92 12.77
CA SER A 86 46.43 -7.46 11.80
C SER A 86 45.17 -8.34 11.81
N ARG A 87 45.30 -9.65 12.08
CA ARG A 87 44.19 -10.60 12.19
C ARG A 87 43.30 -10.36 13.42
N SER A 88 43.84 -9.84 14.51
CA SER A 88 43.10 -9.56 15.75
C SER A 88 42.26 -8.28 15.63
N VAL A 89 42.75 -7.27 14.91
CA VAL A 89 42.01 -6.03 14.62
C VAL A 89 40.85 -6.30 13.65
N VAL A 90 41.08 -7.11 12.61
CA VAL A 90 40.02 -7.50 11.67
C VAL A 90 38.92 -8.32 12.35
N ARG A 91 39.27 -9.24 13.27
CA ARG A 91 38.28 -9.96 14.08
C ARG A 91 37.50 -9.05 15.02
N PHE A 92 38.15 -8.06 15.63
CA PHE A 92 37.48 -7.11 16.52
C PHE A 92 36.52 -6.19 15.75
N LEU A 93 36.92 -5.73 14.55
CA LEU A 93 36.05 -4.95 13.66
C LEU A 93 34.87 -5.78 13.13
N LEU A 94 35.08 -7.04 12.75
CA LEU A 94 33.99 -7.94 12.33
C LEU A 94 32.97 -8.19 13.45
N VAL A 95 33.44 -8.37 14.69
CA VAL A 95 32.54 -8.52 15.85
C VAL A 95 31.80 -7.22 16.14
N PHE A 96 32.48 -6.06 16.06
CA PHE A 96 31.82 -4.75 16.18
C PHE A 96 30.77 -4.51 15.08
N SER A 97 31.02 -4.94 13.84
CA SER A 97 30.04 -4.83 12.74
C SER A 97 28.80 -5.71 12.94
N ILE A 98 28.88 -6.80 13.70
CA ILE A 98 27.72 -7.66 14.03
C ILE A 98 26.85 -7.04 15.14
N PHE A 99 27.44 -6.22 16.04
CA PHE A 99 26.70 -5.50 17.09
C PHE A 99 26.17 -4.13 16.65
N PHE A 100 26.60 -3.63 15.48
CA PHE A 100 26.13 -2.39 14.86
C PHE A 100 25.39 -2.66 13.54
N ILE A 101 24.61 -3.75 13.48
CA ILE A 101 23.51 -3.77 12.52
C ILE A 101 22.54 -2.70 13.04
N PRO A 102 22.30 -1.59 12.31
CA PRO A 102 21.24 -0.68 12.71
C PRO A 102 19.98 -1.53 12.91
N ASN A 103 19.22 -1.31 13.98
CA ASN A 103 17.85 -1.78 14.04
C ASN A 103 17.14 -1.13 12.84
N GLU A 104 17.21 -1.76 11.67
CA GLU A 104 16.28 -1.47 10.61
C GLU A 104 14.93 -1.76 11.23
N LEU A 105 14.10 -0.72 11.28
CA LEU A 105 12.72 -0.84 11.70
C LEU A 105 12.15 -2.04 10.92
N LEU A 106 11.82 -3.12 11.61
CA LEU A 106 11.22 -4.30 10.99
C LEU A 106 9.86 -3.85 10.45
N ILE A 107 9.82 -3.45 9.19
CA ILE A 107 8.58 -3.07 8.52
C ILE A 107 7.76 -4.35 8.39
N VAL A 108 6.61 -4.38 9.07
CA VAL A 108 5.66 -5.48 8.93
C VAL A 108 5.31 -5.64 7.45
N GLN A 109 5.60 -6.82 6.89
CA GLN A 109 5.21 -7.13 5.52
C GLN A 109 3.73 -7.54 5.49
N ALA A 110 2.83 -6.56 5.63
CA ALA A 110 1.39 -6.81 5.69
C ALA A 110 0.73 -7.02 4.31
N PHE A 111 1.47 -6.81 3.22
CA PHE A 111 0.96 -6.90 1.85
C PHE A 111 1.91 -7.74 0.97
N THR A 112 1.42 -8.86 0.45
CA THR A 112 2.16 -9.74 -0.46
C THR A 112 1.95 -9.33 -1.92
N GLY A 113 3.05 -8.97 -2.61
CA GLY A 113 2.99 -8.56 -4.02
C GLY A 113 2.41 -7.14 -4.18
N THR A 114 1.52 -6.96 -5.15
CA THR A 114 1.00 -5.62 -5.52
C THR A 114 -0.52 -5.53 -5.65
N TYR A 115 -1.22 -6.68 -5.63
CA TYR A 115 -2.66 -6.76 -5.88
C TYR A 115 -3.40 -7.32 -4.67
N GLY A 116 -4.40 -6.57 -4.19
CA GLY A 116 -5.38 -6.98 -3.20
C GLY A 116 -6.80 -6.74 -3.70
N ILE A 117 -7.80 -7.19 -2.93
CA ILE A 117 -9.22 -6.94 -3.24
C ILE A 117 -10.01 -6.62 -1.98
N ASN A 118 -10.97 -5.70 -2.09
CA ASN A 118 -11.91 -5.37 -1.02
C ASN A 118 -13.09 -6.33 -1.04
N TYR A 119 -13.30 -7.07 0.05
CA TYR A 119 -14.47 -7.92 0.25
C TYR A 119 -15.54 -7.16 1.04
N GLY A 120 -16.24 -6.27 0.34
CA GLY A 120 -17.45 -5.62 0.83
C GLY A 120 -18.62 -6.61 0.91
N ARG A 121 -19.50 -6.40 1.90
CA ARG A 121 -20.61 -7.29 2.25
C ARG A 121 -21.90 -6.53 2.58
N ILE A 122 -22.06 -5.30 2.08
CA ILE A 122 -23.35 -4.59 2.17
C ILE A 122 -24.27 -5.14 1.08
N ALA A 123 -24.64 -6.42 1.23
CA ALA A 123 -25.39 -7.21 0.27
C ALA A 123 -26.08 -8.40 0.96
N ASP A 124 -27.17 -8.89 0.40
CA ASP A 124 -27.87 -10.10 0.89
C ASP A 124 -27.88 -11.26 -0.12
N ASN A 125 -27.29 -11.04 -1.31
CA ASN A 125 -27.35 -11.98 -2.43
C ASN A 125 -26.00 -12.63 -2.78
N ILE A 126 -24.92 -12.32 -2.05
CA ILE A 126 -23.56 -12.80 -2.33
C ILE A 126 -23.25 -14.18 -1.71
N PRO A 127 -22.22 -14.91 -2.19
CA PRO A 127 -21.88 -16.23 -1.66
C PRO A 127 -21.43 -16.20 -0.20
N SER A 128 -21.55 -17.35 0.48
CA SER A 128 -21.02 -17.51 1.84
C SER A 128 -19.50 -17.30 1.91
N PRO A 129 -18.95 -16.89 3.07
CA PRO A 129 -17.53 -16.62 3.22
C PRO A 129 -16.61 -17.77 2.76
N ASP A 130 -16.97 -19.03 2.97
CA ASP A 130 -16.18 -20.20 2.50
C ASP A 130 -16.09 -20.27 0.97
N LYS A 131 -17.21 -19.98 0.28
CA LYS A 131 -17.24 -19.92 -1.18
C LYS A 131 -16.42 -18.74 -1.70
N VAL A 132 -16.44 -17.61 -0.98
CA VAL A 132 -15.61 -16.44 -1.31
C VAL A 132 -14.12 -16.76 -1.12
N ALA A 133 -13.72 -17.38 -0.01
CA ALA A 133 -12.34 -17.79 0.20
C ALA A 133 -11.86 -18.75 -0.92
N THR A 134 -12.72 -19.70 -1.32
CA THR A 134 -12.46 -20.60 -2.45
C THR A 134 -12.29 -19.83 -3.77
N LEU A 135 -13.19 -18.89 -4.06
CA LEU A 135 -13.13 -18.03 -5.24
C LEU A 135 -11.82 -17.22 -5.29
N LEU A 136 -11.47 -16.54 -4.20
CA LEU A 136 -10.27 -15.69 -4.16
C LEU A 136 -8.98 -16.48 -4.30
N ARG A 137 -8.92 -17.69 -3.72
CA ARG A 137 -7.80 -18.62 -3.95
C ARG A 137 -7.71 -19.06 -5.41
N ALA A 138 -8.84 -19.41 -6.03
CA ALA A 138 -8.88 -19.79 -7.45
C ALA A 138 -8.45 -18.63 -8.36
N ALA A 139 -8.82 -17.40 -8.02
CA ALA A 139 -8.40 -16.17 -8.68
C ALA A 139 -6.93 -15.80 -8.43
N LYS A 140 -6.21 -16.56 -7.57
CA LYS A 140 -4.82 -16.31 -7.14
C LYS A 140 -4.62 -14.95 -6.48
N ILE A 141 -5.67 -14.44 -5.83
CA ILE A 141 -5.58 -13.24 -4.99
C ILE A 141 -5.02 -13.65 -3.63
N LYS A 142 -4.18 -12.81 -3.05
CA LYS A 142 -3.55 -13.05 -1.74
C LYS A 142 -4.04 -12.11 -0.66
N ASN A 143 -4.03 -10.82 -0.95
CA ASN A 143 -4.42 -9.78 0.02
C ASN A 143 -5.92 -9.50 -0.11
N VAL A 144 -6.62 -9.53 1.01
CA VAL A 144 -8.06 -9.27 1.09
C VAL A 144 -8.30 -8.27 2.22
N ARG A 145 -9.02 -7.20 1.92
CA ARG A 145 -9.43 -6.20 2.91
C ARG A 145 -10.90 -6.38 3.23
N ILE A 146 -11.24 -6.46 4.51
CA ILE A 146 -12.62 -6.48 5.01
C ILE A 146 -12.85 -5.26 5.92
N TYR A 147 -14.09 -4.79 6.02
CA TYR A 147 -14.43 -3.50 6.65
C TYR A 147 -14.85 -3.61 8.13
N ASP A 148 -14.75 -4.81 8.69
CA ASP A 148 -15.09 -5.16 10.06
C ASP A 148 -14.19 -6.32 10.52
N ALA A 149 -14.56 -6.97 11.62
CA ALA A 149 -13.95 -8.22 12.09
C ALA A 149 -14.99 -9.36 12.22
N ASP A 150 -15.82 -9.57 11.20
CA ASP A 150 -16.84 -10.63 11.19
C ASP A 150 -16.22 -12.03 11.37
N HIS A 151 -16.54 -12.68 12.49
CA HIS A 151 -16.00 -13.99 12.87
C HIS A 151 -16.37 -15.10 11.88
N SER A 152 -17.51 -15.01 11.18
CA SER A 152 -17.85 -16.00 10.15
C SER A 152 -16.84 -15.96 8.99
N VAL A 153 -16.33 -14.78 8.68
CA VAL A 153 -15.34 -14.59 7.61
C VAL A 153 -13.95 -14.96 8.09
N LEU A 154 -13.58 -14.57 9.30
CA LEU A 154 -12.30 -14.99 9.88
C LEU A 154 -12.20 -16.52 9.94
N ASN A 155 -13.25 -17.20 10.42
CA ASN A 155 -13.31 -18.67 10.42
C ASN A 155 -13.22 -19.28 9.02
N ALA A 156 -13.98 -18.76 8.04
CA ALA A 156 -13.94 -19.27 6.67
C ALA A 156 -12.59 -19.06 5.97
N PHE A 157 -11.81 -18.06 6.40
CA PHE A 157 -10.49 -17.75 5.86
C PHE A 157 -9.36 -18.50 6.58
N SER A 158 -9.67 -19.19 7.68
CA SER A 158 -8.75 -20.04 8.42
C SER A 158 -8.13 -21.13 7.54
N GLY A 159 -6.81 -21.28 7.57
CA GLY A 159 -6.07 -22.29 6.80
C GLY A 159 -6.04 -22.06 5.27
N THR A 160 -6.68 -21.01 4.75
CA THR A 160 -6.77 -20.74 3.30
C THR A 160 -5.48 -20.18 2.71
N GLY A 161 -4.67 -19.53 3.55
CA GLY A 161 -3.45 -18.81 3.18
C GLY A 161 -3.72 -17.47 2.47
N LEU A 162 -4.95 -16.96 2.49
CA LEU A 162 -5.29 -15.57 2.19
C LEU A 162 -4.87 -14.69 3.36
N GLU A 163 -4.39 -13.47 3.07
CA GLU A 163 -3.93 -12.49 4.05
C GLU A 163 -4.98 -11.40 4.22
N LEU A 164 -5.37 -11.14 5.46
CA LEU A 164 -6.45 -10.21 5.82
C LEU A 164 -5.93 -8.90 6.39
N GLU A 165 -6.36 -7.78 5.83
CA GLU A 165 -6.49 -6.52 6.56
C GLU A 165 -7.94 -6.41 7.04
N ILE A 166 -8.14 -6.38 8.37
CA ILE A 166 -9.48 -6.28 8.98
C ILE A 166 -9.78 -4.84 9.38
N GLY A 167 -11.05 -4.47 9.42
CA GLY A 167 -11.47 -3.12 9.77
C GLY A 167 -11.91 -3.01 11.23
N LEU A 168 -11.49 -1.95 11.92
CA LEU A 168 -12.21 -1.44 13.08
C LEU A 168 -13.24 -0.42 12.59
N PRO A 169 -14.55 -0.71 12.62
CA PRO A 169 -15.55 0.21 12.08
C PRO A 169 -15.56 1.56 12.81
N ASN A 170 -15.93 2.64 12.09
CA ASN A 170 -15.92 4.02 12.62
C ASN A 170 -16.70 4.16 13.95
N GLY A 171 -17.78 3.41 14.14
CA GLY A 171 -18.59 3.43 15.36
C GLY A 171 -17.84 3.00 16.64
N TYR A 172 -16.70 2.30 16.51
CA TYR A 172 -15.88 1.90 17.65
C TYR A 172 -14.85 2.96 18.06
N LEU A 173 -14.54 3.95 17.21
CA LEU A 173 -13.41 4.87 17.41
C LEU A 173 -13.48 5.59 18.75
N LYS A 174 -14.64 6.16 19.10
CA LYS A 174 -14.82 6.86 20.38
C LYS A 174 -14.54 5.95 21.58
N ASN A 175 -15.05 4.73 21.53
CA ASN A 175 -14.90 3.77 22.63
C ASN A 175 -13.45 3.29 22.77
N MET A 176 -12.80 2.98 21.64
CA MET A 176 -11.40 2.53 21.61
C MET A 176 -10.42 3.65 21.96
N SER A 177 -10.75 4.89 21.61
CA SER A 177 -9.97 6.08 22.00
C SER A 177 -10.03 6.33 23.50
N ALA A 178 -11.22 6.21 24.10
CA ALA A 178 -11.45 6.53 25.50
C ALA A 178 -10.92 5.46 26.48
N ASN A 179 -10.86 4.18 26.08
CA ASN A 179 -10.47 3.10 26.98
C ASN A 179 -9.52 2.09 26.31
N ALA A 180 -8.29 1.98 26.84
CA ALA A 180 -7.29 1.04 26.36
C ALA A 180 -7.68 -0.43 26.62
N ASP A 181 -8.41 -0.73 27.70
CA ASP A 181 -8.86 -2.11 27.98
C ASP A 181 -9.86 -2.60 26.93
N HIS A 182 -10.70 -1.69 26.40
CA HIS A 182 -11.61 -2.03 25.31
C HIS A 182 -10.84 -2.35 24.03
N ALA A 183 -9.76 -1.62 23.74
CA ALA A 183 -8.88 -1.91 22.61
C ALA A 183 -8.18 -3.27 22.79
N LEU A 184 -7.68 -3.57 23.99
CA LEU A 184 -7.06 -4.84 24.31
C LEU A 184 -8.04 -6.01 24.13
N SER A 185 -9.24 -5.93 24.71
CA SER A 185 -10.27 -6.96 24.54
C SER A 185 -10.63 -7.15 23.07
N TRP A 186 -10.78 -6.05 22.31
CA TRP A 186 -11.08 -6.13 20.90
C TRP A 186 -9.97 -6.85 20.11
N VAL A 187 -8.69 -6.55 20.36
CA VAL A 187 -7.58 -7.25 19.67
C VAL A 187 -7.52 -8.71 20.09
N LYS A 188 -7.75 -9.06 21.36
CA LYS A 188 -7.81 -10.46 21.80
C LYS A 188 -8.91 -11.24 21.07
N GLU A 189 -10.11 -10.69 21.07
CA GLU A 189 -11.31 -11.35 20.53
C GLU A 189 -11.29 -11.46 19.01
N ASN A 190 -10.73 -10.46 18.30
CA ASN A 190 -10.86 -10.34 16.85
C ASN A 190 -9.57 -10.61 16.08
N VAL A 191 -8.43 -10.67 16.77
CA VAL A 191 -7.11 -10.88 16.15
C VAL A 191 -6.41 -12.09 16.77
N GLU A 192 -6.07 -12.02 18.06
CA GLU A 192 -5.31 -13.08 18.74
C GLU A 192 -6.02 -14.44 18.65
N ALA A 193 -7.33 -14.47 18.90
CA ALA A 193 -8.13 -15.70 18.89
C ALA A 193 -8.17 -16.44 17.54
N PHE A 194 -7.82 -15.77 16.43
CA PHE A 194 -7.85 -16.35 15.08
C PHE A 194 -6.47 -16.68 14.51
N LEU A 195 -5.40 -16.29 15.23
CA LEU A 195 -4.02 -16.55 14.83
C LEU A 195 -3.52 -17.89 15.39
N PRO A 196 -2.64 -18.61 14.66
CA PRO A 196 -2.07 -18.25 13.34
C PRO A 196 -2.86 -18.76 12.13
N GLU A 197 -3.95 -19.53 12.32
CA GLU A 197 -4.63 -20.23 11.23
C GLU A 197 -5.27 -19.26 10.23
N THR A 198 -5.87 -18.17 10.72
CA THR A 198 -6.35 -17.06 9.89
C THR A 198 -5.25 -16.02 9.80
N ARG A 199 -4.74 -15.75 8.59
CA ARG A 199 -3.59 -14.83 8.43
C ARG A 199 -4.03 -13.37 8.44
N ILE A 200 -4.35 -12.85 9.62
CA ILE A 200 -4.53 -11.41 9.82
C ILE A 200 -3.15 -10.75 9.76
N ARG A 201 -3.03 -9.72 8.93
CA ARG A 201 -1.79 -8.97 8.64
C ARG A 201 -1.90 -7.49 8.94
N GLY A 202 -3.11 -6.97 9.05
CA GLY A 202 -3.31 -5.57 9.39
C GLY A 202 -4.67 -5.28 10.00
N ILE A 203 -4.74 -4.14 10.68
CA ILE A 203 -5.96 -3.56 11.24
C ILE A 203 -6.08 -2.14 10.70
N ALA A 204 -7.10 -1.89 9.89
CA ALA A 204 -7.47 -0.56 9.42
C ALA A 204 -8.39 0.12 10.45
N ILE A 205 -7.88 1.15 11.12
CA ILE A 205 -8.57 1.90 12.18
C ILE A 205 -9.50 2.93 11.55
N GLY A 206 -10.78 2.59 11.42
CA GLY A 206 -11.75 3.39 10.70
C GLY A 206 -11.49 3.44 9.18
N ASN A 207 -12.43 4.09 8.48
CA ASN A 207 -12.39 4.29 7.05
C ASN A 207 -12.95 5.68 6.72
N GLU A 208 -12.16 6.49 6.02
CA GLU A 208 -12.51 7.84 5.55
C GLU A 208 -12.99 8.77 6.68
N VAL A 209 -12.38 8.64 7.87
CA VAL A 209 -12.77 9.40 9.08
C VAL A 209 -12.49 10.88 8.91
N LEU A 210 -11.23 11.25 8.69
CA LEU A 210 -10.84 12.63 8.43
C LEU A 210 -11.37 13.08 7.06
N GLY A 211 -12.04 14.23 7.02
CA GLY A 211 -12.76 14.70 5.83
C GLY A 211 -14.12 14.03 5.60
N GLY A 212 -14.48 13.04 6.42
CA GLY A 212 -15.81 12.42 6.45
C GLY A 212 -16.87 13.30 7.14
N GLY A 213 -18.13 12.89 7.05
CA GLY A 213 -19.28 13.67 7.52
C GLY A 213 -19.40 13.81 9.05
N ASP A 214 -18.84 12.88 9.82
CA ASP A 214 -18.86 12.92 11.29
C ASP A 214 -17.55 13.52 11.85
N GLN A 215 -17.54 14.85 11.95
CA GLN A 215 -16.40 15.59 12.51
C GLN A 215 -16.10 15.24 13.97
N GLY A 216 -17.09 14.70 14.71
CA GLY A 216 -16.90 14.28 16.10
C GLY A 216 -15.85 13.17 16.23
N LEU A 217 -15.71 12.31 15.22
CA LEU A 217 -14.77 11.19 15.22
C LEU A 217 -13.33 11.59 14.88
N TRP A 218 -13.09 12.80 14.38
CA TRP A 218 -11.75 13.23 13.94
C TRP A 218 -10.75 13.25 15.11
N GLY A 219 -11.21 13.69 16.29
CA GLY A 219 -10.41 13.70 17.52
C GLY A 219 -10.17 12.31 18.12
N ASP A 220 -11.05 11.35 17.83
CA ASP A 220 -10.98 9.99 18.39
C ASP A 220 -10.01 9.08 17.63
N LEU A 221 -9.73 9.38 16.36
CA LEU A 221 -8.97 8.50 15.47
C LEU A 221 -7.56 8.18 16.00
N LEU A 222 -6.81 9.19 16.45
CA LEU A 222 -5.45 8.99 16.94
C LEU A 222 -5.43 8.16 18.23
N GLY A 223 -6.35 8.43 19.15
CA GLY A 223 -6.45 7.70 20.42
C GLY A 223 -6.78 6.23 20.17
N ALA A 224 -7.76 5.96 19.29
CA ALA A 224 -8.11 4.60 18.90
C ALA A 224 -6.93 3.86 18.25
N ALA A 225 -6.22 4.51 17.32
CA ALA A 225 -5.06 3.90 16.65
C ALA A 225 -3.92 3.57 17.63
N LYS A 226 -3.62 4.49 18.57
CA LYS A 226 -2.62 4.26 19.61
C LYS A 226 -3.01 3.13 20.55
N ASN A 227 -4.26 3.08 20.99
CA ASN A 227 -4.72 2.04 21.92
C ASN A 227 -4.73 0.65 21.26
N ILE A 228 -5.16 0.54 20.00
CA ILE A 228 -5.09 -0.72 19.26
C ILE A 228 -3.64 -1.15 19.01
N TYR A 229 -2.75 -0.23 18.63
CA TYR A 229 -1.31 -0.55 18.52
C TYR A 229 -0.72 -1.02 19.86
N ASN A 230 -1.02 -0.33 20.96
CA ASN A 230 -0.54 -0.72 22.29
C ASN A 230 -1.06 -2.11 22.69
N ALA A 231 -2.32 -2.43 22.37
CA ALA A 231 -2.86 -3.78 22.55
C ALA A 231 -2.09 -4.81 21.72
N THR A 232 -1.81 -4.56 20.43
CA THR A 232 -0.99 -5.48 19.64
C THR A 232 0.43 -5.62 20.19
N LYS A 233 0.99 -4.56 20.78
CA LYS A 233 2.32 -4.58 21.42
C LYS A 233 2.32 -5.42 22.69
N GLU A 234 1.31 -5.28 23.54
CA GLU A 234 1.14 -6.08 24.75
C GLU A 234 1.03 -7.58 24.43
N LEU A 235 0.31 -7.91 23.35
CA LEU A 235 0.14 -9.27 22.85
C LEU A 235 1.30 -9.77 21.98
N GLN A 236 2.37 -8.98 21.82
CA GLN A 236 3.56 -9.33 21.03
C GLN A 236 3.25 -9.62 19.54
N LEU A 237 2.27 -8.91 18.99
CA LEU A 237 1.79 -9.05 17.60
C LEU A 237 2.34 -7.97 16.65
N THR A 238 3.18 -7.05 17.13
CA THR A 238 3.68 -5.90 16.35
C THR A 238 4.52 -6.28 15.14
N ASP A 239 5.16 -7.44 15.14
CA ASP A 239 5.94 -7.92 13.99
C ASP A 239 5.04 -8.56 12.91
N LEU A 240 3.76 -8.78 13.24
CA LEU A 240 2.79 -9.51 12.43
C LEU A 240 1.68 -8.62 11.88
N ILE A 241 1.26 -7.62 12.66
CA ILE A 241 0.05 -6.82 12.42
C ILE A 241 0.41 -5.37 12.18
N GLN A 242 0.16 -4.89 10.96
CA GLN A 242 0.30 -3.48 10.60
C GLN A 242 -0.95 -2.70 11.02
N ILE A 243 -0.76 -1.57 11.70
CA ILE A 243 -1.86 -0.65 12.05
C ILE A 243 -1.94 0.45 11.00
N SER A 244 -3.10 0.67 10.40
CA SER A 244 -3.29 1.69 9.36
C SER A 244 -4.59 2.48 9.57
N THR A 245 -4.84 3.51 8.78
CA THR A 245 -6.19 4.07 8.59
C THR A 245 -6.33 4.54 7.15
N ALA A 246 -7.49 4.29 6.54
CA ALA A 246 -7.74 4.66 5.15
C ALA A 246 -8.35 6.06 5.04
N HIS A 247 -7.78 6.88 4.15
CA HIS A 247 -8.24 8.24 3.89
C HIS A 247 -8.86 8.34 2.50
N SER A 248 -9.95 9.09 2.35
CA SER A 248 -10.40 9.55 1.03
C SER A 248 -9.57 10.76 0.60
N GLN A 249 -9.71 11.17 -0.66
CA GLN A 249 -9.09 12.40 -1.15
C GLN A 249 -9.69 13.68 -0.54
N ALA A 250 -10.78 13.59 0.23
CA ALA A 250 -11.39 14.73 0.93
C ALA A 250 -10.48 15.33 2.04
N VAL A 251 -9.37 14.64 2.37
CA VAL A 251 -8.32 15.16 3.25
C VAL A 251 -7.44 16.22 2.57
N PHE A 252 -7.45 16.28 1.24
CA PHE A 252 -6.66 17.24 0.46
C PHE A 252 -7.45 18.52 0.16
N ASP A 253 -6.75 19.64 0.12
CA ASP A 253 -7.34 20.94 -0.24
C ASP A 253 -7.48 21.09 -1.75
N HIS A 254 -6.39 20.84 -2.45
CA HIS A 254 -6.30 20.80 -3.90
C HIS A 254 -5.34 19.67 -4.28
N SER A 255 -5.50 19.09 -5.47
CA SER A 255 -4.70 17.94 -5.94
C SER A 255 -4.20 18.09 -7.37
N TYR A 256 -4.36 19.28 -7.96
CA TYR A 256 -3.89 19.61 -9.30
C TYR A 256 -3.10 20.93 -9.34
N PRO A 257 -1.92 20.96 -10.00
CA PRO A 257 -1.13 19.78 -10.41
C PRO A 257 -0.70 18.95 -9.19
N PRO A 258 -0.32 17.65 -9.32
CA PRO A 258 -0.03 16.79 -8.17
C PRO A 258 0.93 17.41 -7.13
N SER A 259 1.96 18.14 -7.58
CA SER A 259 2.96 18.78 -6.71
C SER A 259 2.47 19.99 -5.89
N SER A 260 1.26 20.48 -6.14
CA SER A 260 0.63 21.52 -5.31
C SER A 260 -0.09 20.93 -4.10
N CYS A 261 -0.40 19.64 -4.12
CA CYS A 261 -1.29 19.03 -3.14
C CYS A 261 -0.83 19.20 -1.68
N ILE A 262 -1.78 19.59 -0.83
CA ILE A 262 -1.62 19.74 0.62
C ILE A 262 -2.87 19.20 1.34
N PHE A 263 -2.72 18.84 2.61
CA PHE A 263 -3.87 18.56 3.46
C PHE A 263 -4.66 19.84 3.78
N ARG A 264 -6.00 19.72 3.91
CA ARG A 264 -6.87 20.84 4.28
C ARG A 264 -6.51 21.41 5.64
N GLU A 265 -6.56 22.73 5.77
CA GLU A 265 -6.18 23.45 6.99
C GLU A 265 -6.91 22.93 8.24
N ASN A 266 -8.21 22.70 8.15
CA ASN A 266 -9.02 22.18 9.27
C ASN A 266 -8.71 20.71 9.63
N ILE A 267 -8.08 19.96 8.74
CA ILE A 267 -7.71 18.54 8.91
C ILE A 267 -6.25 18.39 9.39
N VAL A 268 -5.35 19.31 9.01
CA VAL A 268 -3.91 19.24 9.33
C VAL A 268 -3.63 19.03 10.82
N GLN A 269 -4.42 19.64 11.71
CA GLN A 269 -4.28 19.49 13.15
C GLN A 269 -4.51 18.06 13.66
N TYR A 270 -5.29 17.25 12.94
CA TYR A 270 -5.53 15.83 13.24
C TYR A 270 -4.59 14.93 12.43
N MET A 271 -4.34 15.29 11.18
CA MET A 271 -3.52 14.50 10.26
C MET A 271 -2.05 14.45 10.70
N LYS A 272 -1.42 15.58 11.04
CA LYS A 272 0.02 15.58 11.38
C LYS A 272 0.37 14.68 12.58
N PRO A 273 -0.35 14.75 13.72
CA PRO A 273 -0.10 13.84 14.84
C PRO A 273 -0.33 12.36 14.49
N LEU A 274 -1.26 12.06 13.59
CA LEU A 274 -1.52 10.71 13.10
C LEU A 274 -0.38 10.20 12.21
N LEU A 275 0.09 11.02 11.27
CA LEU A 275 1.25 10.70 10.44
C LEU A 275 2.53 10.55 11.28
N GLU A 276 2.71 11.35 12.32
CA GLU A 276 3.83 11.22 13.24
C GLU A 276 3.81 9.86 13.95
N PHE A 277 2.66 9.47 14.47
CA PHE A 277 2.48 8.15 15.08
C PHE A 277 2.74 7.02 14.07
N PHE A 278 2.18 7.09 12.87
CA PHE A 278 2.38 6.07 11.83
C PHE A 278 3.82 5.98 11.35
N SER A 279 4.53 7.11 11.24
CA SER A 279 5.96 7.14 10.94
C SER A 279 6.78 6.41 12.01
N GLN A 280 6.45 6.61 13.30
CA GLN A 280 7.14 5.95 14.42
C GLN A 280 6.97 4.42 14.42
N ILE A 281 5.83 3.91 13.93
CA ILE A 281 5.54 2.47 13.89
C ILE A 281 5.77 1.83 12.51
N GLY A 282 6.26 2.61 11.53
CA GLY A 282 6.54 2.12 10.18
C GLY A 282 5.30 1.84 9.33
N SER A 283 4.18 2.52 9.62
CA SER A 283 2.92 2.35 8.90
C SER A 283 2.78 3.26 7.68
N PRO A 284 2.10 2.80 6.62
CA PRO A 284 1.90 3.58 5.40
C PRO A 284 0.79 4.63 5.56
N PHE A 285 0.76 5.56 4.62
CA PHE A 285 -0.42 6.36 4.33
C PHE A 285 -1.36 5.57 3.41
N CYS A 286 -2.53 5.19 3.90
CA CYS A 286 -3.51 4.45 3.12
C CYS A 286 -4.51 5.39 2.46
N LEU A 287 -4.63 5.31 1.13
CA LEU A 287 -5.46 6.20 0.31
C LEU A 287 -6.52 5.42 -0.47
N ASN A 288 -7.77 5.82 -0.34
CA ASN A 288 -8.84 5.47 -1.25
C ASN A 288 -8.78 6.43 -2.46
N ALA A 289 -8.35 5.91 -3.62
CA ALA A 289 -8.11 6.67 -4.83
C ALA A 289 -8.99 6.20 -5.99
N TYR A 290 -9.95 7.03 -6.39
CA TYR A 290 -10.92 6.70 -7.42
C TYR A 290 -10.84 7.67 -8.61
N PRO A 291 -10.11 7.30 -9.69
CA PRO A 291 -10.19 8.01 -10.96
C PRO A 291 -11.62 8.10 -11.51
N PHE A 292 -12.45 7.08 -11.27
CA PHE A 292 -13.87 7.08 -11.62
C PHE A 292 -14.61 8.28 -11.01
N LEU A 293 -14.49 8.50 -9.69
CA LEU A 293 -15.19 9.59 -9.01
C LEU A 293 -14.65 10.97 -9.43
N ALA A 294 -13.34 11.09 -9.61
CA ALA A 294 -12.73 12.33 -10.09
C ALA A 294 -13.21 12.68 -11.51
N TYR A 295 -13.26 11.70 -12.43
CA TYR A 295 -13.81 11.88 -13.77
C TYR A 295 -15.29 12.26 -13.72
N MET A 296 -16.10 11.53 -12.94
CA MET A 296 -17.54 11.81 -12.82
C MET A 296 -17.84 13.21 -12.28
N GLY A 297 -16.97 13.75 -11.42
CA GLY A 297 -17.11 15.12 -10.90
C GLY A 297 -16.75 16.21 -11.91
N ASN A 298 -15.97 15.90 -12.96
CA ASN A 298 -15.35 16.88 -13.87
C ASN A 298 -15.25 16.33 -15.31
N THR A 299 -16.34 15.79 -15.85
CA THR A 299 -16.34 15.11 -17.15
C THR A 299 -15.93 15.99 -18.33
N ASP A 300 -16.09 17.31 -18.19
CA ASP A 300 -15.75 18.28 -19.24
C ASP A 300 -14.26 18.64 -19.27
N GLU A 301 -13.55 18.43 -18.16
CA GLU A 301 -12.14 18.81 -18.01
C GLU A 301 -11.20 17.59 -18.06
N ILE A 302 -11.68 16.44 -17.62
CA ILE A 302 -10.86 15.24 -17.48
C ILE A 302 -11.07 14.33 -18.69
N ASP A 303 -10.00 14.06 -19.44
CA ASP A 303 -10.01 13.03 -20.49
C ASP A 303 -10.28 11.64 -19.86
N ILE A 304 -11.34 10.96 -20.30
CA ILE A 304 -11.66 9.62 -19.82
C ILE A 304 -10.53 8.63 -20.07
N ASN A 305 -9.75 8.80 -21.15
CA ASN A 305 -8.62 7.95 -21.47
C ASN A 305 -7.52 8.06 -20.41
N TYR A 306 -7.32 9.26 -19.85
CA TYR A 306 -6.40 9.52 -18.74
C TYR A 306 -6.86 8.81 -17.46
N ALA A 307 -8.17 8.77 -17.20
CA ALA A 307 -8.74 8.03 -16.08
C ALA A 307 -8.70 6.50 -16.27
N LEU A 308 -8.74 6.01 -17.52
CA LEU A 308 -8.80 4.59 -17.88
C LEU A 308 -7.43 3.94 -18.21
N PHE A 309 -6.31 4.64 -18.00
CA PHE A 309 -4.97 4.22 -18.41
C PHE A 309 -4.85 3.93 -19.93
N GLN A 310 -5.65 4.61 -20.74
CA GLN A 310 -5.58 4.51 -22.19
C GLN A 310 -4.68 5.61 -22.76
N SER A 311 -4.36 5.54 -24.06
CA SER A 311 -3.52 6.56 -24.71
C SER A 311 -4.19 7.92 -24.63
N ASN A 312 -3.47 8.91 -24.09
CA ASN A 312 -3.93 10.29 -23.91
C ASN A 312 -2.73 11.23 -23.90
N GLN A 313 -2.96 12.54 -23.76
CA GLN A 313 -1.87 13.54 -23.72
C GLN A 313 -1.16 13.63 -22.36
N GLY A 314 -1.71 13.01 -21.32
CA GLY A 314 -1.26 13.09 -19.95
C GLY A 314 -1.43 14.49 -19.36
N ILE A 315 -0.90 14.67 -18.15
CA ILE A 315 -0.69 15.99 -17.55
C ILE A 315 0.79 16.19 -17.27
N TYR A 316 1.25 17.44 -17.43
CA TYR A 316 2.62 17.83 -17.11
C TYR A 316 2.63 18.75 -15.89
N ASP A 317 3.36 18.34 -14.87
CA ASP A 317 3.54 19.09 -13.64
C ASP A 317 4.79 19.98 -13.74
N GLN A 318 4.58 21.27 -13.95
CA GLN A 318 5.66 22.23 -14.19
C GLN A 318 6.66 22.37 -13.02
N LYS A 319 6.20 22.17 -11.78
CA LYS A 319 7.03 22.35 -10.59
C LYS A 319 8.00 21.19 -10.41
N THR A 320 7.59 19.98 -10.79
CA THR A 320 8.39 18.76 -10.62
C THR A 320 9.02 18.25 -11.92
N ASP A 321 8.66 18.80 -13.09
CA ASP A 321 9.05 18.30 -14.41
C ASP A 321 8.63 16.83 -14.62
N LEU A 322 7.52 16.43 -13.98
CA LEU A 322 6.96 15.09 -14.07
C LEU A 322 5.79 15.06 -15.04
N HIS A 323 5.75 13.99 -15.83
CA HIS A 323 4.63 13.69 -16.73
C HIS A 323 3.85 12.50 -16.21
N TYR A 324 2.53 12.63 -16.16
CA TYR A 324 1.61 11.61 -15.72
C TYR A 324 0.75 11.17 -16.90
N ASP A 325 0.91 9.92 -17.32
CA ASP A 325 0.13 9.33 -18.42
C ASP A 325 -1.21 8.74 -17.95
N ASN A 326 -1.44 8.67 -16.64
CA ASN A 326 -2.68 8.18 -16.05
C ASN A 326 -3.02 8.88 -14.73
N MET A 327 -4.32 8.95 -14.43
CA MET A 327 -4.83 9.66 -13.27
C MET A 327 -4.46 9.02 -11.94
N LEU A 328 -4.41 7.68 -11.85
CA LEU A 328 -4.14 7.03 -10.57
C LEU A 328 -2.74 7.39 -10.07
N ASP A 329 -1.73 7.36 -10.95
CA ASP A 329 -0.36 7.76 -10.60
C ASP A 329 -0.31 9.23 -10.14
N ALA A 330 -1.07 10.12 -10.77
CA ALA A 330 -1.18 11.52 -10.35
C ALA A 330 -1.88 11.70 -9.00
N GLN A 331 -2.94 10.93 -8.70
CA GLN A 331 -3.62 10.94 -7.40
C GLN A 331 -2.72 10.45 -6.27
N ILE A 332 -1.89 9.43 -6.54
CA ILE A 332 -0.92 8.92 -5.58
C ILE A 332 0.21 9.94 -5.34
N ASP A 333 0.73 10.56 -6.40
CA ASP A 333 1.80 11.56 -6.25
C ASP A 333 1.30 12.88 -5.65
N ALA A 334 0.01 13.20 -5.79
CA ALA A 334 -0.62 14.26 -5.00
C ALA A 334 -0.58 13.93 -3.50
N ALA A 335 -0.82 12.67 -3.10
CA ALA A 335 -0.66 12.26 -1.71
C ALA A 335 0.81 12.35 -1.25
N TYR A 336 1.77 11.92 -2.06
CA TYR A 336 3.20 12.07 -1.74
C TYR A 336 3.61 13.54 -1.60
N ALA A 337 3.08 14.45 -2.42
CA ALA A 337 3.33 15.87 -2.30
C ALA A 337 2.78 16.44 -0.97
N ALA A 338 1.55 16.07 -0.59
CA ALA A 338 0.96 16.48 0.68
C ALA A 338 1.75 15.94 1.89
N LEU A 339 2.21 14.68 1.82
CA LEU A 339 3.07 14.08 2.82
C LEU A 339 4.42 14.80 2.93
N GLU A 340 5.06 15.15 1.81
CA GLU A 340 6.32 15.90 1.80
C GLU A 340 6.18 17.29 2.45
N VAL A 341 5.09 18.01 2.15
CA VAL A 341 4.76 19.29 2.83
C VAL A 341 4.49 19.10 4.33
N ALA A 342 3.88 17.99 4.72
CA ALA A 342 3.62 17.66 6.12
C ALA A 342 4.87 17.17 6.88
N GLY A 343 5.98 16.87 6.20
CA GLY A 343 7.24 16.40 6.80
C GLY A 343 7.46 14.88 6.73
N PHE A 344 6.66 14.14 5.96
CA PHE A 344 6.64 12.67 5.90
C PHE A 344 7.03 12.12 4.53
N LYS A 345 8.11 12.67 3.95
CA LYS A 345 8.54 12.41 2.57
C LYS A 345 8.74 10.93 2.21
N GLU A 346 9.22 10.14 3.17
CA GLU A 346 9.59 8.73 3.01
C GLU A 346 8.43 7.75 3.29
N MET A 347 7.28 8.25 3.75
CA MET A 347 6.12 7.42 4.08
C MET A 347 5.53 6.79 2.82
N GLU A 348 5.39 5.46 2.80
CA GLU A 348 4.76 4.73 1.69
C GLU A 348 3.28 5.09 1.55
N VAL A 349 2.81 5.22 0.31
CA VAL A 349 1.39 5.29 0.00
C VAL A 349 0.89 3.93 -0.50
N ILE A 350 -0.11 3.36 0.17
CA ILE A 350 -0.84 2.17 -0.29
C ILE A 350 -2.24 2.58 -0.71
N VAL A 351 -2.69 2.14 -1.89
CA VAL A 351 -4.06 2.38 -2.34
C VAL A 351 -4.99 1.34 -1.70
N THR A 352 -5.82 1.75 -0.75
CA THR A 352 -6.71 0.84 -0.02
C THR A 352 -8.06 0.63 -0.70
N GLU A 353 -8.42 1.50 -1.63
CA GLU A 353 -9.55 1.30 -2.52
C GLU A 353 -9.32 2.00 -3.86
N THR A 354 -9.62 1.28 -4.94
CA THR A 354 -9.72 1.87 -6.27
C THR A 354 -10.53 0.95 -7.18
N GLY A 355 -11.35 1.50 -8.06
CA GLY A 355 -12.23 0.72 -8.92
C GLY A 355 -13.03 1.60 -9.86
N TRP A 356 -13.87 0.96 -10.67
CA TRP A 356 -14.73 1.63 -11.64
C TRP A 356 -16.07 0.91 -11.76
N ALA A 357 -17.17 1.64 -11.62
CA ALA A 357 -18.52 1.06 -11.63
C ALA A 357 -18.93 0.60 -13.04
N SER A 358 -19.58 -0.56 -13.14
CA SER A 358 -20.02 -1.13 -14.42
C SER A 358 -21.42 -0.69 -14.86
N ASN A 359 -22.15 -0.02 -13.97
CA ASN A 359 -23.48 0.52 -14.21
C ASN A 359 -23.72 1.67 -13.23
N GLY A 360 -24.54 2.65 -13.59
CA GLY A 360 -24.83 3.81 -12.75
C GLY A 360 -26.14 4.49 -13.12
N ASP A 361 -26.42 5.60 -12.46
CA ASP A 361 -27.59 6.44 -12.74
C ASP A 361 -27.46 7.13 -14.11
N GLN A 362 -28.51 7.82 -14.57
CA GLN A 362 -28.52 8.48 -15.88
C GLN A 362 -27.42 9.55 -16.03
N ASN A 363 -27.06 10.21 -14.92
CA ASN A 363 -25.96 11.18 -14.87
C ASN A 363 -24.59 10.52 -14.66
N GLU A 364 -24.51 9.19 -14.59
CA GLU A 364 -23.28 8.41 -14.42
C GLU A 364 -22.87 7.69 -15.70
N ALA A 365 -22.90 8.39 -16.84
CA ALA A 365 -22.70 7.79 -18.17
C ALA A 365 -21.36 7.04 -18.36
N ALA A 366 -20.36 7.32 -17.53
CA ALA A 366 -19.08 6.61 -17.55
C ALA A 366 -19.11 5.25 -16.85
N ALA A 367 -20.13 4.99 -16.04
CA ALA A 367 -20.33 3.73 -15.33
C ALA A 367 -20.87 2.67 -16.31
N THR A 368 -19.98 2.07 -17.09
CA THR A 368 -20.30 1.05 -18.09
C THR A 368 -19.43 -0.17 -17.91
N VAL A 369 -19.94 -1.34 -18.31
CA VAL A 369 -19.17 -2.60 -18.30
C VAL A 369 -17.85 -2.46 -19.06
N ASN A 370 -17.84 -1.74 -20.19
CA ASN A 370 -16.63 -1.55 -20.99
C ASN A 370 -15.58 -0.70 -20.26
N ASN A 371 -15.99 0.40 -19.62
CA ASN A 371 -15.06 1.25 -18.87
C ASN A 371 -14.56 0.53 -17.60
N ALA A 372 -15.47 -0.15 -16.87
CA ALA A 372 -15.11 -0.94 -15.70
C ALA A 372 -14.10 -2.05 -16.03
N ARG A 373 -14.34 -2.78 -17.12
CA ARG A 373 -13.40 -3.79 -17.64
C ARG A 373 -12.06 -3.16 -18.00
N THR A 374 -12.07 -2.03 -18.70
CA THR A 374 -10.86 -1.34 -19.16
C THR A 374 -10.02 -0.87 -17.97
N TYR A 375 -10.64 -0.18 -17.01
CA TYR A 375 -9.98 0.30 -15.81
C TYR A 375 -9.34 -0.84 -15.01
N ASN A 376 -10.14 -1.85 -14.64
CA ASN A 376 -9.67 -2.93 -13.77
C ASN A 376 -8.64 -3.84 -14.46
N TYR A 377 -8.77 -4.07 -15.78
CA TYR A 377 -7.75 -4.79 -16.56
C TYR A 377 -6.43 -4.01 -16.63
N ASN A 378 -6.49 -2.71 -16.92
CA ASN A 378 -5.30 -1.88 -17.02
C ASN A 378 -4.63 -1.64 -15.67
N LEU A 379 -5.41 -1.50 -14.60
CA LEU A 379 -4.91 -1.45 -13.23
C LEU A 379 -4.14 -2.73 -12.89
N ARG A 380 -4.69 -3.91 -13.21
CA ARG A 380 -3.99 -5.19 -13.00
C ARG A 380 -2.66 -5.23 -13.78
N LYS A 381 -2.64 -4.76 -15.02
CA LYS A 381 -1.39 -4.63 -15.81
C LYS A 381 -0.42 -3.64 -15.17
N ARG A 382 -0.90 -2.50 -14.68
CA ARG A 382 -0.10 -1.46 -14.01
C ARG A 382 0.57 -2.00 -12.74
N LEU A 383 -0.15 -2.76 -11.93
CA LEU A 383 0.35 -3.40 -10.71
C LEU A 383 1.32 -4.55 -11.03
N ALA A 384 1.10 -5.29 -12.13
CA ALA A 384 2.00 -6.37 -12.56
C ALA A 384 3.38 -5.85 -13.02
N LYS A 385 3.50 -4.59 -13.43
CA LYS A 385 4.79 -3.96 -13.78
C LYS A 385 5.73 -3.82 -12.58
N ARG A 386 5.22 -3.88 -11.33
CA ARG A 386 5.98 -3.69 -10.09
C ARG A 386 6.86 -2.43 -10.11
N LYS A 387 6.30 -1.33 -10.63
CA LYS A 387 6.94 -0.01 -10.66
C LYS A 387 6.17 0.95 -9.78
N GLY A 388 6.88 1.91 -9.19
CA GLY A 388 6.24 3.04 -8.53
C GLY A 388 5.68 4.07 -9.52
N THR A 389 5.29 5.21 -8.98
CA THR A 389 4.76 6.37 -9.70
C THR A 389 5.89 7.26 -10.25
N PRO A 390 5.60 8.28 -11.08
CA PRO A 390 6.62 9.22 -11.54
C PRO A 390 7.46 9.87 -10.41
N MET A 391 6.84 10.29 -9.30
CA MET A 391 7.51 10.94 -8.16
C MET A 391 8.22 9.93 -7.24
N ARG A 392 7.77 8.67 -7.20
CA ARG A 392 8.35 7.59 -6.38
C ARG A 392 8.61 6.31 -7.19
N PRO A 393 9.46 6.33 -8.23
CA PRO A 393 9.59 5.21 -9.19
C PRO A 393 10.11 3.91 -8.57
N LYS A 394 10.81 4.01 -7.42
CA LYS A 394 11.39 2.88 -6.67
C LYS A 394 10.45 2.28 -5.62
N MET A 395 9.36 2.95 -5.27
CA MET A 395 8.38 2.44 -4.30
C MET A 395 7.28 1.71 -5.05
N VAL A 396 7.26 0.38 -4.96
CA VAL A 396 6.33 -0.44 -5.74
C VAL A 396 4.89 -0.13 -5.34
N LEU A 397 4.05 0.23 -6.32
CA LEU A 397 2.63 0.47 -6.09
C LEU A 397 1.91 -0.81 -5.62
N LYS A 398 1.17 -0.68 -4.52
CA LYS A 398 0.26 -1.69 -3.96
C LYS A 398 -1.16 -1.12 -3.97
N ALA A 399 -2.12 -1.93 -4.38
CA ALA A 399 -3.52 -1.51 -4.38
C ALA A 399 -4.50 -2.65 -4.05
N TYR A 400 -5.54 -2.31 -3.28
CA TYR A 400 -6.75 -3.13 -3.15
C TYR A 400 -7.82 -2.65 -4.15
N VAL A 401 -8.25 -3.55 -5.01
CA VAL A 401 -9.32 -3.27 -5.98
C VAL A 401 -10.68 -3.32 -5.27
N PHE A 402 -11.49 -2.30 -5.49
CA PHE A 402 -12.87 -2.22 -5.01
C PHE A 402 -13.83 -2.63 -6.15
N ALA A 403 -14.56 -3.75 -6.05
CA ALA A 403 -14.62 -4.75 -4.96
C ALA A 403 -14.86 -6.17 -5.48
N VAL A 404 -14.90 -7.18 -4.59
CA VAL A 404 -15.21 -8.57 -4.98
C VAL A 404 -16.57 -8.65 -5.69
N PHE A 405 -17.65 -8.14 -5.07
CA PHE A 405 -19.01 -8.26 -5.56
C PHE A 405 -19.68 -6.91 -5.79
N ASN A 406 -20.75 -6.92 -6.58
CA ASN A 406 -21.76 -5.87 -6.54
C ASN A 406 -22.47 -5.97 -5.19
N GLU A 407 -22.55 -4.86 -4.47
CA GLU A 407 -23.15 -4.79 -3.14
C GLU A 407 -24.52 -4.11 -3.24
N ASP A 408 -25.58 -4.90 -3.37
CA ASP A 408 -26.91 -4.42 -3.77
C ASP A 408 -27.63 -3.57 -2.71
N LEU A 409 -27.23 -3.69 -1.44
CA LEU A 409 -27.78 -2.91 -0.34
C LEU A 409 -27.01 -1.61 -0.09
N LYS A 410 -25.99 -1.27 -0.91
CA LYS A 410 -25.28 0.01 -0.76
C LYS A 410 -26.19 1.22 -1.04
N PRO A 411 -26.23 2.19 -0.13
CA PRO A 411 -26.97 3.43 -0.34
C PRO A 411 -26.24 4.34 -1.34
N GLY A 412 -26.92 5.39 -1.80
CA GLY A 412 -26.34 6.38 -2.71
C GLY A 412 -26.61 6.07 -4.19
N PRO A 413 -25.81 6.66 -5.10
CA PRO A 413 -25.98 6.50 -6.55
C PRO A 413 -25.95 5.04 -7.00
N ALA A 414 -26.51 4.73 -8.16
CA ALA A 414 -26.49 3.36 -8.67
C ALA A 414 -25.09 2.82 -8.93
N SER A 415 -24.09 3.66 -9.20
CA SER A 415 -22.70 3.24 -9.29
C SER A 415 -22.19 2.50 -8.05
N GLU A 416 -22.61 2.92 -6.85
CA GLU A 416 -22.18 2.31 -5.58
C GLU A 416 -22.53 0.82 -5.50
N ARG A 417 -23.60 0.39 -6.17
CA ARG A 417 -24.06 -1.02 -6.19
C ARG A 417 -23.40 -1.85 -7.30
N ASN A 418 -22.46 -1.28 -8.07
CA ASN A 418 -22.00 -1.85 -9.34
C ASN A 418 -20.46 -1.86 -9.53
N PHE A 419 -19.67 -1.96 -8.46
CA PHE A 419 -18.20 -2.03 -8.52
C PHE A 419 -17.61 -3.47 -8.60
N GLY A 420 -18.43 -4.50 -8.51
CA GLY A 420 -18.02 -5.89 -8.37
C GLY A 420 -17.29 -6.48 -9.57
N LEU A 421 -16.14 -7.12 -9.32
CA LEU A 421 -15.44 -7.93 -10.31
C LEU A 421 -16.15 -9.28 -10.57
N PHE A 422 -16.93 -9.73 -9.60
CA PHE A 422 -17.76 -10.93 -9.67
C PHE A 422 -19.23 -10.60 -9.44
N LYS A 423 -20.10 -11.38 -10.07
CA LYS A 423 -21.54 -11.36 -9.86
C LYS A 423 -21.90 -12.07 -8.55
N PRO A 424 -23.13 -11.89 -8.03
CA PRO A 424 -23.58 -12.57 -6.82
C PRO A 424 -23.51 -14.11 -6.86
N ASP A 425 -23.57 -14.71 -8.06
CA ASP A 425 -23.40 -16.16 -8.24
C ASP A 425 -21.92 -16.63 -8.26
N GLY A 426 -20.96 -15.70 -8.13
CA GLY A 426 -19.52 -15.96 -8.20
C GLY A 426 -18.95 -16.06 -9.61
N SER A 427 -19.75 -15.91 -10.66
CA SER A 427 -19.25 -15.76 -12.03
C SER A 427 -18.60 -14.39 -12.25
N ILE A 428 -17.77 -14.25 -13.27
CA ILE A 428 -17.12 -12.96 -13.57
C ILE A 428 -18.13 -11.92 -14.06
N SER A 429 -18.00 -10.67 -13.61
CA SER A 429 -18.79 -9.54 -14.16
C SER A 429 -18.34 -9.21 -15.58
N TYR A 430 -17.03 -9.21 -15.80
CA TYR A 430 -16.37 -8.95 -17.08
C TYR A 430 -14.94 -9.54 -17.05
N ASP A 431 -14.40 -9.91 -18.21
CA ASP A 431 -13.11 -10.61 -18.27
C ASP A 431 -11.92 -9.68 -18.10
N ILE A 432 -11.24 -9.80 -16.95
CA ILE A 432 -9.94 -9.18 -16.65
C ILE A 432 -8.86 -10.24 -16.32
N GLY A 433 -9.07 -11.49 -16.75
CA GLY A 433 -8.16 -12.61 -16.52
C GLY A 433 -8.33 -13.30 -15.16
N PHE A 434 -9.49 -13.19 -14.52
CA PHE A 434 -9.86 -14.01 -13.36
C PHE A 434 -10.77 -15.16 -13.77
N ALA A 435 -10.70 -16.26 -13.03
CA ALA A 435 -11.67 -17.33 -13.13
C ALA A 435 -12.75 -17.12 -12.05
N GLY A 436 -14.03 -17.19 -12.45
CA GLY A 436 -15.15 -17.21 -11.51
C GLY A 436 -15.36 -18.60 -10.90
N LEU A 437 -16.30 -18.70 -9.97
CA LEU A 437 -16.82 -20.00 -9.53
C LEU A 437 -17.44 -20.70 -10.74
N LYS A 438 -16.99 -21.92 -11.03
CA LYS A 438 -17.69 -22.77 -12.01
C LYS A 438 -18.98 -23.24 -11.34
N SER A 439 -20.12 -23.04 -12.00
CA SER A 439 -21.35 -23.69 -11.58
C SER A 439 -21.09 -25.19 -11.56
N SER A 440 -21.31 -25.83 -10.40
CA SER A 440 -21.44 -27.27 -10.33
C SER A 440 -22.78 -27.63 -10.97
N SER A 441 -22.88 -27.52 -12.30
CA SER A 441 -23.75 -28.47 -12.98
C SER A 441 -23.19 -29.82 -12.60
N ALA A 442 -24.00 -30.65 -11.95
CA ALA A 442 -23.71 -32.07 -11.82
C ALA A 442 -23.23 -32.50 -13.20
N ALA A 443 -21.95 -32.87 -13.31
CA ALA A 443 -21.52 -33.65 -14.44
C ALA A 443 -22.43 -34.87 -14.37
N SER A 444 -23.46 -34.90 -15.21
CA SER A 444 -24.11 -36.13 -15.57
C SER A 444 -23.01 -36.94 -16.22
N SER A 445 -22.29 -37.69 -15.38
CA SER A 445 -21.48 -38.81 -15.76
C SER A 445 -22.43 -39.88 -16.27
N LEU A 446 -23.09 -39.60 -17.40
CA LEU A 446 -23.46 -40.61 -18.35
C LEU A 446 -22.15 -40.98 -19.05
N LEU A 447 -21.37 -41.80 -18.35
CA LEU A 447 -20.53 -42.76 -19.04
C LEU A 447 -21.48 -43.48 -20.00
N SER A 448 -21.37 -43.16 -21.28
CA SER A 448 -21.96 -43.95 -22.35
C SER A 448 -21.40 -45.36 -22.22
N LEU A 449 -22.19 -46.27 -21.64
CA LEU A 449 -21.95 -47.72 -21.55
C LEU A 449 -22.03 -48.40 -22.93
N LYS A 450 -21.60 -47.72 -24.00
CA LYS A 450 -21.61 -48.21 -25.37
C LYS A 450 -20.26 -48.22 -26.08
N ASP A 451 -19.18 -47.74 -25.44
CA ASP A 451 -17.82 -47.85 -26.00
C ASP A 451 -16.90 -48.84 -25.26
N ILE A 452 -17.43 -49.61 -24.30
CA ILE A 452 -16.71 -50.74 -23.67
C ILE A 452 -17.19 -52.05 -24.29
N GLN A 453 -17.08 -52.16 -25.61
CA GLN A 453 -17.13 -53.42 -26.33
C GLN A 453 -16.56 -53.22 -27.74
N THR A 454 -15.26 -52.91 -27.83
CA THR A 454 -14.38 -53.21 -28.99
C THR A 454 -13.04 -52.49 -28.85
N ARG A 455 -12.16 -52.99 -27.98
CA ARG A 455 -10.73 -53.08 -28.30
C ARG A 455 -10.00 -53.96 -27.30
N GLY A 456 -9.40 -55.00 -27.84
CA GLY A 456 -8.78 -56.08 -27.11
C GLY A 456 -7.50 -55.68 -26.37
N TRP A 457 -7.32 -56.38 -25.27
CA TRP A 457 -6.08 -56.88 -24.69
C TRP A 457 -4.78 -56.60 -25.48
N SER A 458 -3.90 -55.79 -24.89
CA SER A 458 -2.43 -55.92 -24.87
C SER A 458 -1.95 -54.86 -23.87
N GLY A 459 -1.32 -55.18 -22.76
CA GLY A 459 0.05 -55.69 -22.67
C GLY A 459 0.89 -54.66 -21.89
N SER A 460 1.23 -54.99 -20.64
CA SER A 460 2.47 -54.58 -19.95
C SER A 460 2.69 -53.11 -19.57
N TYR A 461 2.37 -52.75 -18.31
CA TYR A 461 3.12 -51.72 -17.56
C TYR A 461 3.22 -52.11 -16.07
N SER A 462 4.14 -53.02 -15.77
CA SER A 462 4.66 -53.28 -14.43
C SER A 462 6.17 -53.20 -14.48
N LEU A 463 6.75 -51.99 -14.68
CA LEU A 463 8.19 -51.76 -14.49
C LEU A 463 8.59 -50.27 -14.50
N VAL A 464 8.18 -49.47 -13.51
CA VAL A 464 8.83 -48.16 -13.24
C VAL A 464 8.95 -47.88 -11.72
N LEU A 465 9.13 -48.92 -10.91
CA LEU A 465 9.31 -48.81 -9.46
C LEU A 465 10.70 -49.24 -8.96
N LEU A 466 11.70 -49.27 -9.84
CA LEU A 466 13.04 -49.80 -9.51
C LEU A 466 14.23 -48.94 -9.99
N THR A 467 14.07 -47.62 -10.14
CA THR A 467 15.20 -46.73 -10.50
C THR A 467 15.34 -45.48 -9.61
N ALA A 468 14.91 -45.54 -8.35
CA ALA A 468 15.07 -44.44 -7.40
C ALA A 468 15.92 -44.76 -6.15
N CYS A 469 16.62 -45.91 -6.12
CA CYS A 469 17.45 -46.32 -4.97
C CYS A 469 18.98 -46.31 -5.23
N ALA A 470 19.47 -45.74 -6.34
CA ALA A 470 20.90 -45.76 -6.67
C ALA A 470 21.62 -44.41 -6.59
N SER A 471 20.94 -43.32 -6.20
CA SER A 471 21.54 -41.97 -6.24
C SER A 471 22.02 -41.44 -4.87
N ILE A 472 22.03 -42.27 -3.83
CA ILE A 472 22.45 -41.88 -2.46
C ILE A 472 23.94 -42.18 -2.18
N LEU A 473 24.70 -42.74 -3.13
CA LEU A 473 26.07 -43.23 -2.85
C LEU A 473 27.22 -42.48 -3.55
N LEU A 474 26.99 -41.25 -4.03
CA LEU A 474 28.02 -40.42 -4.68
C LEU A 474 28.20 -39.02 -4.05
N LEU A 475 27.72 -38.80 -2.83
CA LEU A 475 27.89 -37.50 -2.12
C LEU A 475 28.72 -37.57 -0.83
N PHE A 476 29.42 -38.68 -0.57
CA PHE A 476 30.34 -38.78 0.58
C PHE A 476 31.61 -39.57 0.27
N LEU A 477 32.40 -39.07 -0.68
CA LEU A 477 33.83 -39.39 -0.83
C LEU A 477 34.63 -38.11 -1.05
#